data_AF-A0A1B7NVQ2-F1
#
_entry.id   AF-A0A1B7NVQ2-F1
#
_cell.length_a   1.000
_cell.length_b   1.000
_cell.length_c   1.000
_cell.angle_alpha   90.00
_cell.angle_beta   90.00
_cell.angle_gamma   90.00
#
_symmetry.space_group_name_H-M   'P 1'
#
loop_
_entity.id
_entity.type
_entity.pdbx_description
1 polymer ?
#
loop_
_entity_poly.entity_id
_entity_poly.type
_entity_poly.pdbx_seq_one_letter_code
_entity_poly.pdbx_strand_id
1 'polypeptide(L)'
;MPRSAADATRFTATGPYASSKPSLANSGLSKWAGAGNISSNTTGSSTGPKGAKHETPKQKVERLRVEARAARYAKAFTPMDRLMSKGRIWADRAHKVTVYTLIAASGIAAALTIYSATSLILYNRRQRQLWIDRELQKLLDARKAYVAGNPTPDQLRLLEKEKAAEEEKRQKEELKKQTMYYKGKEWLFGGLKSEHVASGELKGGDEISNGRPSVLEAVNAQRAGNSAPFKQGPIPGGTDQLEQKVDEGLDEPKKGWTSWITGR
;
A
#
# COMPACT_ATOMS: atom_id res chain seq x y z
N MET A 1 41.07 -37.35 54.34
CA MET A 1 40.24 -37.47 55.55
C MET A 1 38.80 -37.18 55.16
N PRO A 2 37.85 -38.12 55.31
CA PRO A 2 36.44 -37.82 55.05
C PRO A 2 35.92 -36.88 56.14
N ARG A 3 35.29 -35.77 55.74
CA ARG A 3 34.68 -34.81 56.68
C ARG A 3 33.40 -35.43 57.25
N SER A 4 33.35 -35.56 58.58
CA SER A 4 32.27 -36.20 59.32
C SER A 4 30.95 -35.42 59.17
N ALA A 5 29.84 -36.14 59.01
CA ALA A 5 28.48 -35.61 58.81
C ALA A 5 27.94 -34.75 59.97
N ALA A 6 28.67 -34.66 61.09
CA ALA A 6 28.35 -33.82 62.23
C ALA A 6 28.59 -32.31 61.98
N ASP A 7 29.30 -31.92 60.91
CA ASP A 7 29.53 -30.50 60.57
C ASP A 7 28.38 -29.86 59.77
N ALA A 8 27.40 -30.67 59.32
CA ALA A 8 26.31 -30.22 58.45
C ALA A 8 25.05 -29.70 59.19
N THR A 9 24.98 -29.79 60.52
CA THR A 9 23.78 -29.37 61.30
C THR A 9 24.08 -28.30 62.35
N ARG A 10 25.23 -27.62 62.26
CA ARG A 10 25.47 -26.45 63.09
C ARG A 10 24.93 -25.23 62.36
N PHE A 11 23.75 -24.80 62.77
CA PHE A 11 23.07 -23.57 62.37
C PHE A 11 24.06 -22.40 62.27
N THR A 12 24.56 -22.14 61.07
CA THR A 12 25.23 -20.90 60.73
C THR A 12 24.12 -19.87 60.56
N ALA A 13 23.89 -19.10 61.62
CA ALA A 13 23.04 -17.93 61.58
C ALA A 13 23.57 -16.98 60.49
N THR A 14 23.02 -17.06 59.28
CA THR A 14 23.24 -16.12 58.19
C THR A 14 22.38 -14.87 58.38
N GLY A 15 22.48 -14.27 59.56
CA GLY A 15 22.08 -12.88 59.78
C GLY A 15 23.21 -11.96 59.34
N PRO A 16 22.96 -10.84 58.64
CA PRO A 16 24.01 -9.95 58.20
C PRO A 16 24.74 -9.34 59.41
N TYR A 17 26.04 -9.67 59.55
CA TYR A 17 26.91 -9.09 60.57
C TYR A 17 26.99 -7.57 60.41
N ALA A 18 26.50 -6.84 61.42
CA ALA A 18 26.43 -5.39 61.48
C ALA A 18 27.65 -4.74 62.16
N SER A 19 28.87 -5.17 61.82
CA SER A 19 30.09 -4.55 62.37
C SER A 19 31.28 -4.64 61.42
N SER A 20 31.35 -3.75 60.43
CA SER A 20 32.63 -3.32 59.86
C SER A 20 32.76 -1.81 60.02
N LYS A 21 33.75 -1.40 60.81
CA LYS A 21 34.12 0.00 61.06
C LYS A 21 34.79 0.56 59.81
N PRO A 22 34.40 1.72 59.25
CA PRO A 22 35.21 2.36 58.22
C PRO A 22 36.41 3.04 58.88
N SER A 23 37.60 2.47 58.66
CA SER A 23 38.86 3.16 58.93
C SER A 23 39.07 4.23 57.85
N LEU A 24 38.92 5.49 58.24
CA LEU A 24 39.26 6.65 57.43
C LEU A 24 40.75 6.95 57.64
N ALA A 25 41.59 6.62 56.66
CA ALA A 25 43.00 6.98 56.66
C ALA A 25 43.37 7.64 55.31
N ASN A 26 43.24 8.97 55.32
CA ASN A 26 44.20 9.95 54.78
C ASN A 26 44.96 9.58 53.49
N SER A 27 44.44 9.96 52.31
CA SER A 27 45.28 10.15 51.13
C SER A 27 45.66 11.63 50.99
N GLY A 28 46.97 11.86 50.93
CA GLY A 28 47.63 13.16 51.08
C GLY A 28 47.20 14.28 50.14
N LEU A 29 47.39 15.49 50.67
CA LEU A 29 47.55 16.72 49.91
C LEU A 29 48.93 16.77 49.21
N SER A 30 49.00 17.71 48.26
CA SER A 30 50.15 18.20 47.48
C SER A 30 50.32 17.50 46.13
N LYS A 31 50.55 18.17 45.01
CA LYS A 31 50.88 19.58 44.73
C LYS A 31 50.78 19.74 43.21
N TRP A 32 50.04 20.73 42.69
CA TRP A 32 50.46 21.39 41.46
C TRP A 32 49.95 22.82 41.43
N ALA A 33 50.92 23.73 41.44
CA ALA A 33 50.75 25.15 41.25
C ALA A 33 50.97 25.44 39.76
N GLY A 34 50.08 26.21 39.14
CA GLY A 34 50.29 26.66 37.78
C GLY A 34 49.03 27.17 37.11
N ALA A 35 48.87 28.49 37.12
CA ALA A 35 48.05 29.30 36.22
C ALA A 35 46.52 29.35 36.42
N GLY A 36 46.01 30.58 36.44
CA GLY A 36 44.65 30.90 35.99
C GLY A 36 43.73 31.49 37.05
N ASN A 37 43.59 32.80 37.02
CA ASN A 37 42.64 33.59 37.79
C ASN A 37 41.17 33.13 37.66
N ILE A 38 40.47 33.18 38.80
CA ILE A 38 39.07 33.61 38.98
C ILE A 38 37.94 32.64 38.54
N SER A 39 37.30 32.08 39.55
CA SER A 39 35.90 31.62 39.63
C SER A 39 35.42 30.51 38.69
N SER A 40 35.63 29.26 39.12
CA SER A 40 34.88 28.11 38.64
C SER A 40 33.53 28.00 39.36
N ASN A 41 32.52 28.71 38.86
CA ASN A 41 31.12 28.36 39.15
C ASN A 41 30.66 27.33 38.12
N THR A 42 30.97 26.05 38.35
CA THR A 42 30.41 24.93 37.60
C THR A 42 29.94 23.83 38.55
N THR A 43 28.68 23.90 38.97
CA THR A 43 27.80 22.72 38.96
C THR A 43 26.40 23.21 38.63
N GLY A 44 26.06 23.06 37.35
CA GLY A 44 24.74 23.36 36.83
C GLY A 44 23.68 22.43 37.42
N SER A 45 22.57 23.07 37.79
CA SER A 45 21.22 22.56 37.58
C SER A 45 20.78 21.31 38.36
N SER A 46 20.50 21.51 39.65
CA SER A 46 19.15 21.18 40.12
C SER A 46 18.42 22.48 40.46
N THR A 47 17.51 22.86 39.57
CA THR A 47 16.55 23.93 39.71
C THR A 47 15.60 23.68 40.90
N GLY A 48 15.98 24.17 42.08
CA GLY A 48 15.11 24.78 43.10
C GLY A 48 14.29 23.87 44.06
N PRO A 49 13.83 24.42 45.21
CA PRO A 49 13.59 25.84 45.40
C PRO A 49 14.52 26.51 46.43
N LYS A 50 14.95 27.70 46.03
CA LYS A 50 14.97 28.93 46.83
C LYS A 50 14.83 28.75 48.34
N GLY A 51 15.94 29.00 49.02
CA GLY A 51 15.99 29.27 50.45
C GLY A 51 16.76 28.19 51.17
N ALA A 52 17.98 28.52 51.56
CA ALA A 52 18.60 27.97 52.75
C ALA A 52 17.76 28.38 53.97
N LYS A 53 16.50 27.94 54.02
CA LYS A 53 15.62 28.09 55.16
C LYS A 53 15.97 26.91 56.04
N HIS A 54 16.78 27.16 57.08
CA HIS A 54 17.07 26.27 58.20
C HIS A 54 16.31 24.93 58.15
N GLU A 55 16.79 23.98 57.33
CA GLU A 55 16.16 22.66 57.25
C GLU A 55 16.35 22.04 58.63
N THR A 56 15.26 21.56 59.24
CA THR A 56 15.40 20.88 60.54
C THR A 56 16.36 19.70 60.38
N PRO A 57 17.19 19.37 61.37
CA PRO A 57 18.14 18.26 61.26
C PRO A 57 17.48 16.94 60.83
N LYS A 58 16.22 16.73 61.20
CA LYS A 58 15.41 15.58 60.77
C LYS A 58 15.15 15.57 59.26
N GLN A 59 14.75 16.70 58.70
CA GLN A 59 14.45 16.85 57.27
C GLN A 59 15.70 16.67 56.39
N LYS A 60 16.87 17.11 56.87
CA LYS A 60 18.15 16.86 56.18
C LYS A 60 18.49 15.37 56.12
N VAL A 61 18.26 14.63 57.20
CA VAL A 61 18.49 13.17 57.23
C VAL A 61 17.53 12.44 56.31
N GLU A 62 16.26 12.87 56.26
CA GLU A 62 15.28 12.31 55.33
C GLU A 62 15.69 12.54 53.88
N ARG A 63 16.12 13.75 53.53
CA ARG A 63 16.67 14.06 52.20
C ARG A 63 17.88 13.18 51.88
N LEU A 64 18.84 13.08 52.79
CA LEU A 64 20.03 12.24 52.58
C LEU A 64 19.69 10.75 52.47
N ARG A 65 18.66 10.27 53.17
CA ARG A 65 18.16 8.90 53.02
C ARG A 65 17.47 8.70 51.68
N VAL A 66 16.70 9.67 51.21
CA VAL A 66 16.08 9.64 49.88
C VAL A 66 17.16 9.66 48.79
N GLU A 67 18.17 10.50 48.94
CA GLU A 67 19.31 10.60 48.02
C GLU A 67 20.16 9.32 48.05
N ALA A 68 20.42 8.73 49.22
CA ALA A 68 21.14 7.47 49.34
C ALA A 68 20.35 6.29 48.75
N ARG A 69 19.02 6.26 48.93
CA ARG A 69 18.15 5.27 48.26
C ARG A 69 18.19 5.48 46.75
N ALA A 70 18.05 6.70 46.26
CA ALA A 70 18.14 7.04 44.84
C ALA A 70 19.50 6.63 44.24
N ALA A 71 20.61 6.89 44.95
CA ALA A 71 21.95 6.47 44.54
C ALA A 71 22.11 4.94 44.52
N ARG A 72 21.46 4.22 45.44
CA ARG A 72 21.42 2.75 45.42
C ARG A 72 20.65 2.21 44.21
N TYR A 73 19.48 2.76 43.90
CA TYR A 73 18.73 2.39 42.70
C TYR A 73 19.52 2.75 41.42
N ALA A 74 20.19 3.90 41.38
CA ALA A 74 21.01 4.30 40.25
C ALA A 74 22.22 3.38 40.00
N LYS A 75 22.80 2.81 41.07
CA LYS A 75 23.92 1.84 41.02
C LYS A 75 23.45 0.40 40.74
N ALA A 76 22.21 0.06 41.09
CA ALA A 76 21.65 -1.27 40.86
C ALA A 76 21.41 -1.54 39.35
N PHE A 77 21.15 -0.51 38.56
CA PHE A 77 21.07 -0.62 37.11
C PHE A 77 22.45 -0.40 36.49
N THR A 78 23.08 -1.49 36.03
CA THR A 78 24.32 -1.41 35.27
C THR A 78 24.10 -0.65 33.95
N PRO A 79 25.08 0.11 33.45
CA PRO A 79 24.95 0.84 32.19
C PRO A 79 24.62 -0.08 31.00
N MET A 80 25.04 -1.34 31.06
CA MET A 80 24.71 -2.37 30.06
C MET A 80 23.22 -2.74 30.08
N ASP A 81 22.61 -2.85 31.25
CA ASP A 81 21.17 -3.12 31.40
C ASP A 81 20.30 -1.97 30.84
N ARG A 82 20.79 -0.73 30.93
CA ARG A 82 20.17 0.44 30.26
C ARG A 82 20.27 0.38 28.72
N LEU A 83 21.36 -0.17 28.18
CA LEU A 83 21.51 -0.37 26.75
C LEU A 83 20.58 -1.48 26.24
N MET A 84 20.48 -2.60 26.96
CA MET A 84 19.58 -3.71 26.61
C MET A 84 18.11 -3.29 26.67
N SER A 85 17.69 -2.56 27.72
CA SER A 85 16.31 -2.06 27.82
C SER A 85 15.95 -1.06 26.71
N LYS A 86 16.88 -0.19 26.29
CA LYS A 86 16.70 0.68 25.11
C LYS A 86 16.73 -0.12 23.80
N GLY A 87 17.55 -1.16 23.71
CA GLY A 87 17.67 -2.04 22.56
C GLY A 87 16.34 -2.71 22.20
N ARG A 88 15.59 -3.19 23.20
CA ARG A 88 14.26 -3.78 22.96
C ARG A 88 13.30 -2.80 22.30
N ILE A 89 13.23 -1.56 22.82
CA ILE A 89 12.36 -0.52 22.27
C ILE A 89 12.78 -0.14 20.84
N TRP A 90 14.08 -0.15 20.56
CA TRP A 90 14.60 0.14 19.23
C TRP A 90 14.31 -1.00 18.24
N ALA A 91 14.46 -2.25 18.67
CA ALA A 91 14.13 -3.42 17.85
C ALA A 91 12.64 -3.44 17.48
N ASP A 92 11.75 -3.17 18.44
CA ASP A 92 10.30 -3.09 18.19
C ASP A 92 9.96 -1.95 17.22
N ARG A 93 10.65 -0.81 17.32
CA ARG A 93 10.49 0.31 16.39
C ARG A 93 11.00 -0.03 15.00
N ALA A 94 12.18 -0.64 14.89
CA ALA A 94 12.76 -1.06 13.63
C ALA A 94 11.85 -2.08 12.93
N HIS A 95 11.33 -3.07 13.66
CA HIS A 95 10.39 -4.04 13.11
C HIS A 95 9.09 -3.39 12.61
N LYS A 96 8.52 -2.45 13.37
CA LYS A 96 7.32 -1.72 12.91
C LYS A 96 7.60 -0.90 11.67
N VAL A 97 8.73 -0.20 11.61
CA VAL A 97 9.14 0.57 10.43
C VAL A 97 9.28 -0.36 9.22
N THR A 98 9.97 -1.48 9.33
CA THR A 98 10.16 -2.41 8.20
C THR A 98 8.85 -3.03 7.72
N VAL A 99 7.96 -3.39 8.64
CA VAL A 99 6.62 -3.92 8.29
C VAL A 99 5.81 -2.85 7.55
N TYR A 100 5.75 -1.62 8.06
CA TYR A 100 5.01 -0.56 7.39
C TYR A 100 5.62 -0.17 6.04
N THR A 101 6.95 -0.20 5.91
CA THR A 101 7.60 0.06 4.61
C THR A 101 7.28 -1.04 3.60
N LEU A 102 7.27 -2.31 4.01
CA LEU A 102 6.91 -3.43 3.13
C LEU A 102 5.45 -3.34 2.69
N ILE A 103 4.53 -3.01 3.60
CA ILE A 103 3.11 -2.82 3.28
C ILE A 103 2.92 -1.63 2.32
N ALA A 104 3.59 -0.51 2.57
CA ALA A 104 3.50 0.66 1.69
C ALA A 104 4.10 0.36 0.30
N ALA A 105 5.26 -0.30 0.24
CA ALA A 105 5.91 -0.68 -1.01
C ALA A 105 5.05 -1.65 -1.82
N SER A 106 4.43 -2.65 -1.18
CA SER A 106 3.53 -3.58 -1.87
C SER A 106 2.27 -2.89 -2.39
N GLY A 107 1.71 -1.95 -1.62
CA GLY A 107 0.58 -1.12 -2.05
C GLY A 107 0.91 -0.26 -3.28
N ILE A 108 2.08 0.40 -3.29
CA ILE A 108 2.54 1.19 -4.44
C ILE A 108 2.75 0.29 -5.67
N ALA A 109 3.38 -0.87 -5.48
CA ALA A 109 3.59 -1.83 -6.57
C ALA A 109 2.24 -2.29 -7.17
N ALA A 110 1.23 -2.60 -6.34
CA ALA A 110 -0.10 -2.97 -6.81
C ALA A 110 -0.82 -1.82 -7.53
N ALA A 111 -0.67 -0.58 -7.07
CA ALA A 111 -1.23 0.59 -7.77
C ALA A 111 -0.58 0.77 -9.15
N LEU A 112 0.74 0.57 -9.25
CA LEU A 112 1.47 0.65 -10.52
C LEU A 112 1.06 -0.45 -11.50
N THR A 113 0.78 -1.67 -11.04
CA THR A 113 0.30 -2.75 -11.91
C THR A 113 -1.10 -2.50 -12.45
N ILE A 114 -2.01 -1.98 -11.61
CA ILE A 114 -3.36 -1.61 -12.06
C ILE A 114 -3.28 -0.46 -13.06
N TYR A 115 -2.44 0.54 -12.80
CA TYR A 115 -2.24 1.67 -13.70
C TYR A 115 -1.68 1.22 -15.06
N SER A 116 -0.65 0.37 -15.06
CA SER A 116 -0.04 -0.13 -16.29
C SER A 116 -0.99 -1.00 -17.10
N ALA A 117 -1.73 -1.91 -16.46
CA ALA A 117 -2.74 -2.73 -17.11
C ALA A 117 -3.86 -1.87 -17.72
N THR A 118 -4.35 -0.87 -16.98
CA THR A 118 -5.41 0.02 -17.47
C THR A 118 -4.94 0.87 -18.65
N SER A 119 -3.70 1.37 -18.60
CA SER A 119 -3.10 2.13 -19.70
C SER A 119 -3.01 1.31 -20.98
N LEU A 120 -2.56 0.05 -20.88
CA LEU A 120 -2.47 -0.86 -22.03
C LEU A 120 -3.85 -1.18 -22.62
N ILE A 121 -4.85 -1.42 -21.77
CA ILE A 121 -6.22 -1.71 -22.20
C ILE A 121 -6.81 -0.50 -22.94
N LEU A 122 -6.66 0.72 -22.40
CA LEU A 122 -7.17 1.93 -23.04
C LEU A 122 -6.50 2.21 -24.38
N TYR A 123 -5.18 2.01 -24.47
CA TYR A 123 -4.44 2.16 -25.71
C TYR A 123 -4.92 1.15 -26.77
N ASN A 124 -5.00 -0.13 -26.42
CA ASN A 124 -5.46 -1.17 -27.35
C ASN A 124 -6.92 -0.95 -27.76
N ARG A 125 -7.77 -0.49 -26.82
CA ARG A 125 -9.16 -0.14 -27.13
C ARG A 125 -9.26 0.98 -28.16
N ARG A 126 -8.44 2.03 -28.05
CA ARG A 126 -8.41 3.13 -29.03
C ARG A 126 -7.93 2.65 -30.40
N GLN A 127 -6.85 1.87 -30.45
CA GLN A 127 -6.34 1.32 -31.72
C GLN A 127 -7.37 0.40 -32.39
N ARG A 128 -8.05 -0.45 -31.61
CA ARG A 128 -9.14 -1.28 -32.10
C ARG A 128 -10.31 -0.46 -32.63
N GLN A 129 -10.68 0.64 -31.97
CA GLN A 129 -11.75 1.53 -32.45
C GLN A 129 -11.40 2.11 -33.82
N LEU A 130 -10.18 2.65 -33.98
CA LEU A 130 -9.72 3.19 -35.27
C LEU A 130 -9.70 2.11 -36.37
N TRP A 131 -9.30 0.89 -36.03
CA TRP A 131 -9.34 -0.23 -36.97
C TRP A 131 -10.78 -0.61 -37.34
N ILE A 132 -11.69 -0.69 -36.36
CA ILE A 132 -13.12 -0.97 -36.58
C ILE A 132 -13.74 0.11 -37.46
N ASP A 133 -13.47 1.39 -37.22
CA ASP A 133 -14.02 2.49 -38.01
C ASP A 133 -13.60 2.39 -39.48
N ARG A 134 -12.32 2.07 -39.74
CA ARG A 134 -11.82 1.84 -41.10
C ARG A 134 -12.48 0.63 -41.76
N GLU A 135 -12.66 -0.46 -41.02
CA GLU A 135 -13.26 -1.66 -41.56
C GLU A 135 -14.76 -1.49 -41.84
N LEU A 136 -15.45 -0.74 -40.99
CA LEU A 136 -16.84 -0.36 -41.18
C LEU A 136 -16.99 0.52 -42.43
N GLN A 137 -16.11 1.50 -42.63
CA GLN A 137 -16.08 2.31 -43.85
C GLN A 137 -15.91 1.46 -45.11
N LYS A 138 -14.98 0.49 -45.11
CA LYS A 138 -14.82 -0.43 -46.24
C LYS A 138 -16.07 -1.25 -46.52
N LEU A 139 -16.76 -1.74 -45.49
CA LEU A 139 -18.02 -2.47 -45.66
C LEU A 139 -19.12 -1.57 -46.23
N LEU A 140 -19.23 -0.33 -45.75
CA LEU A 140 -20.18 0.64 -46.30
C LEU A 140 -19.88 0.95 -47.76
N ASP A 141 -18.61 1.14 -48.12
CA ASP A 141 -18.22 1.43 -49.50
C ASP A 141 -18.44 0.22 -50.41
N ALA A 142 -18.19 -1.01 -49.94
CA ALA A 142 -18.54 -2.23 -50.65
C ALA A 142 -20.06 -2.33 -50.90
N ARG A 143 -20.89 -2.02 -49.89
CA ARG A 143 -22.36 -2.00 -50.04
C ARG A 143 -22.80 -0.93 -51.04
N LYS A 144 -22.23 0.28 -50.97
CA LYS A 144 -22.53 1.36 -51.93
C LYS A 144 -22.18 0.95 -53.36
N ALA A 145 -21.00 0.36 -53.58
CA ALA A 145 -20.56 -0.08 -54.90
C ALA A 145 -21.42 -1.24 -55.45
N TYR A 146 -21.85 -2.15 -54.58
CA TYR A 146 -22.79 -3.21 -54.93
C TYR A 146 -24.14 -2.63 -55.39
N VAL A 147 -24.70 -1.68 -54.64
CA VAL A 147 -25.95 -0.98 -55.02
C VAL A 147 -25.78 -0.16 -56.30
N ALA A 148 -24.62 0.46 -56.50
CA ALA A 148 -24.28 1.17 -57.72
C ALA A 148 -24.07 0.23 -58.94
N GLY A 149 -24.08 -1.08 -58.74
CA GLY A 149 -23.98 -2.08 -59.81
C GLY A 149 -22.57 -2.34 -60.34
N ASN A 150 -21.55 -1.68 -59.79
CA ASN A 150 -20.14 -1.85 -60.18
C ASN A 150 -19.24 -2.26 -58.99
N PRO A 151 -19.49 -3.42 -58.37
CA PRO A 151 -18.69 -3.87 -57.24
C PRO A 151 -17.33 -4.41 -57.69
N THR A 152 -16.28 -4.05 -56.96
CA THR A 152 -14.95 -4.64 -57.13
C THR A 152 -14.99 -6.11 -56.66
N PRO A 153 -14.27 -7.06 -57.27
CA PRO A 153 -14.26 -8.47 -56.83
C PRO A 153 -13.91 -8.63 -55.35
N ASP A 154 -13.03 -7.78 -54.81
CA ASP A 154 -12.67 -7.81 -53.39
C ASP A 154 -13.82 -7.33 -52.48
N GLN A 155 -14.64 -6.39 -52.94
CA GLN A 155 -15.82 -5.92 -52.22
C GLN A 155 -16.93 -6.99 -52.17
N LEU A 156 -17.09 -7.77 -53.25
CA LEU A 156 -18.02 -8.92 -53.26
C LEU A 156 -17.59 -9.97 -52.24
N ARG A 157 -16.30 -10.34 -52.23
CA ARG A 157 -15.75 -11.30 -51.26
C ARG A 157 -15.90 -10.82 -49.82
N LEU A 158 -15.78 -9.52 -49.57
CA LEU A 158 -16.01 -8.94 -48.24
C LEU A 158 -17.48 -9.10 -47.81
N LEU A 159 -18.44 -8.87 -48.71
CA LEU A 159 -19.87 -9.06 -48.43
C LEU A 159 -20.23 -10.53 -48.20
N GLU A 160 -19.63 -11.46 -48.96
CA GLU A 160 -19.81 -12.90 -48.76
C GLU A 160 -19.29 -13.35 -47.39
N LYS A 161 -18.10 -12.87 -47.00
CA LYS A 161 -17.52 -13.14 -45.67
C LYS A 161 -18.38 -12.57 -44.55
N GLU A 162 -18.98 -11.39 -44.74
CA GLU A 162 -19.90 -10.80 -43.77
C GLU A 162 -21.15 -11.69 -43.59
N LYS A 163 -21.76 -12.13 -44.69
CA LYS A 163 -22.93 -13.04 -44.65
C LYS A 163 -22.61 -14.36 -43.95
N ALA A 164 -21.50 -15.00 -44.31
CA ALA A 164 -21.06 -16.24 -43.66
C ALA A 164 -20.81 -16.04 -42.15
N ALA A 165 -20.19 -14.93 -41.77
CA ALA A 165 -19.94 -14.60 -40.36
C ALA A 165 -21.24 -14.31 -39.58
N GLU A 166 -22.27 -13.76 -40.22
CA GLU A 166 -23.57 -13.52 -39.61
C GLU A 166 -24.33 -14.83 -39.38
N GLU A 167 -24.31 -15.75 -40.34
CA GLU A 167 -24.91 -17.07 -40.22
C GLU A 167 -24.26 -17.87 -39.08
N GLU A 168 -22.94 -17.86 -38.98
CA GLU A 168 -22.23 -18.50 -37.86
C GLU A 168 -22.59 -17.87 -36.52
N LYS A 169 -22.75 -16.54 -36.45
CA LYS A 169 -23.16 -15.86 -35.22
C LYS A 169 -24.56 -16.27 -34.80
N ARG A 170 -25.50 -16.34 -35.75
CA ARG A 170 -26.87 -16.82 -35.50
C ARG A 170 -26.86 -18.25 -34.97
N GLN A 171 -26.11 -19.15 -35.61
CA GLN A 171 -25.94 -20.52 -35.13
C GLN A 171 -25.32 -20.57 -33.73
N LYS A 172 -24.26 -19.79 -33.48
CA LYS A 172 -23.62 -19.71 -32.15
C LYS A 172 -24.56 -19.13 -31.09
N GLU A 173 -25.42 -18.17 -31.44
CA GLU A 173 -26.44 -17.61 -30.55
C GLU A 173 -27.55 -18.60 -30.26
N GLU A 174 -28.00 -19.37 -31.24
CA GLU A 174 -28.95 -20.47 -31.07
C GLU A 174 -28.35 -21.55 -30.16
N LEU A 175 -27.11 -21.95 -30.39
CA LEU A 175 -26.39 -22.89 -29.52
C LEU A 175 -26.21 -22.33 -28.11
N LYS A 176 -25.88 -21.04 -27.96
CA LYS A 176 -25.80 -20.38 -26.65
C LYS A 176 -27.14 -20.35 -25.92
N LYS A 177 -28.24 -20.05 -26.60
CA LYS A 177 -29.60 -20.12 -26.04
C LYS A 177 -29.95 -21.54 -25.60
N GLN A 178 -29.46 -22.56 -26.33
CA GLN A 178 -29.63 -23.95 -25.93
C GLN A 178 -28.77 -24.35 -24.72
N THR A 179 -27.64 -23.66 -24.45
CA THR A 179 -26.82 -23.99 -23.28
C THR A 179 -27.58 -23.79 -21.97
N MET A 180 -27.43 -24.77 -21.07
CA MET A 180 -28.11 -24.82 -19.76
C MET A 180 -27.90 -23.56 -18.92
N TYR A 181 -26.79 -22.84 -19.13
CA TYR A 181 -26.48 -21.58 -18.48
C TYR A 181 -27.45 -20.45 -18.85
N TYR A 182 -27.83 -20.33 -20.13
CA TYR A 182 -28.79 -19.32 -20.56
C TYR A 182 -30.20 -19.67 -20.09
N LYS A 183 -30.59 -20.94 -20.18
CA LYS A 183 -31.87 -21.43 -19.63
C LYS A 183 -31.99 -21.16 -18.12
N GLY A 184 -30.91 -21.39 -17.36
CA GLY A 184 -30.87 -21.09 -15.92
C GLY A 184 -30.96 -19.60 -15.61
N LYS A 185 -30.31 -18.74 -16.41
CA LYS A 185 -30.46 -17.28 -16.29
C LYS A 185 -31.86 -16.80 -16.65
N GLU A 186 -32.44 -17.33 -17.72
CA GLU A 186 -33.82 -17.02 -18.12
C GLU A 186 -34.82 -17.49 -17.06
N TRP A 187 -34.59 -18.62 -16.40
CA TRP A 187 -35.43 -19.05 -15.28
C TRP A 187 -35.29 -18.13 -14.05
N LEU A 188 -34.07 -17.73 -13.68
CA LEU A 188 -33.80 -16.86 -12.52
C LEU A 188 -34.27 -15.41 -12.72
N PHE A 189 -34.14 -14.87 -13.94
CA PHE A 189 -34.43 -13.46 -14.24
C PHE A 189 -35.66 -13.25 -15.12
N GLY A 190 -36.28 -14.31 -15.62
CA GLY A 190 -37.50 -14.25 -16.43
C GLY A 190 -38.71 -13.79 -15.62
N GLY A 191 -38.84 -14.25 -14.37
CA GLY A 191 -39.93 -13.87 -13.47
C GLY A 191 -39.96 -12.37 -13.12
N LEU A 192 -38.79 -11.71 -13.07
CA LEU A 192 -38.69 -10.27 -12.77
C LEU A 192 -38.99 -9.36 -13.97
N LYS A 193 -38.87 -9.86 -15.21
CA LYS A 193 -39.10 -9.04 -16.42
C LYS A 193 -40.55 -9.06 -16.89
N SER A 194 -41.28 -10.13 -16.60
CA SER A 194 -42.69 -10.26 -16.98
C SER A 194 -43.65 -9.40 -16.14
N GLU A 195 -43.26 -8.96 -14.94
CA GLU A 195 -44.13 -8.17 -14.06
C GLU A 195 -44.21 -6.68 -14.47
N HIS A 196 -43.19 -6.16 -15.16
CA HIS A 196 -43.16 -4.76 -15.61
C HIS A 196 -43.85 -4.52 -16.97
N VAL A 197 -44.23 -5.59 -17.68
CA VAL A 197 -44.98 -5.52 -18.95
C VAL A 197 -46.47 -5.79 -18.74
N ALA A 198 -46.85 -6.52 -17.70
CA ALA A 198 -48.26 -6.80 -17.36
C ALA A 198 -48.99 -5.62 -16.66
N SER A 199 -48.30 -4.52 -16.36
CA SER A 199 -48.84 -3.32 -15.69
C SER A 199 -48.94 -2.08 -16.59
N GLY A 200 -48.78 -2.25 -17.91
CA GLY A 200 -48.71 -1.16 -18.90
C GLY A 200 -49.83 -1.12 -19.94
N GLU A 201 -50.94 -1.83 -19.75
CA GLU A 201 -52.09 -1.78 -20.65
C GLU A 201 -53.26 -1.11 -19.91
N LEU A 202 -53.42 0.21 -20.10
CA LEU A 202 -54.65 1.03 -20.02
C LEU A 202 -54.32 2.51 -19.78
N LYS A 203 -54.02 3.26 -20.85
CA LYS A 203 -54.62 4.59 -21.18
C LYS A 203 -53.88 5.23 -22.35
N GLY A 204 -54.61 5.46 -23.44
CA GLY A 204 -54.20 6.41 -24.48
C GLY A 204 -54.36 7.86 -24.04
N GLY A 205 -53.75 8.76 -24.81
CA GLY A 205 -53.98 10.20 -24.76
C GLY A 205 -52.69 11.02 -24.80
N ASP A 206 -52.62 11.90 -25.80
CA ASP A 206 -51.53 12.78 -26.22
C ASP A 206 -50.80 13.64 -25.15
N GLU A 207 -49.59 14.06 -25.57
CA GLU A 207 -48.94 15.36 -25.29
C GLU A 207 -48.15 15.59 -23.97
N ILE A 208 -46.81 15.55 -24.13
CA ILE A 208 -45.75 16.45 -23.61
C ILE A 208 -45.88 16.95 -22.15
N SER A 209 -44.94 16.50 -21.30
CA SER A 209 -44.16 17.43 -20.47
C SER A 209 -42.77 16.89 -20.14
N ASN A 210 -41.78 17.61 -20.68
CA ASN A 210 -40.38 17.63 -20.26
C ASN A 210 -40.26 17.71 -18.73
N GLY A 211 -39.43 16.86 -18.11
CA GLY A 211 -39.26 16.97 -16.66
C GLY A 211 -38.19 16.14 -15.98
N ARG A 212 -37.26 15.47 -16.69
CA ARG A 212 -36.13 14.80 -16.03
C ARG A 212 -34.86 14.86 -16.88
N PRO A 213 -33.91 15.76 -16.59
CA PRO A 213 -32.59 15.70 -17.21
C PRO A 213 -31.86 14.44 -16.73
N SER A 214 -31.32 13.71 -17.70
CA SER A 214 -30.50 12.53 -17.51
C SER A 214 -29.29 12.86 -16.64
N VAL A 215 -29.04 12.05 -15.62
CA VAL A 215 -27.92 12.17 -14.67
C VAL A 215 -26.56 12.29 -15.39
N LEU A 216 -26.45 11.78 -16.62
CA LEU A 216 -25.25 11.90 -17.45
C LEU A 216 -24.98 13.34 -17.92
N GLU A 217 -26.01 14.14 -18.12
CA GLU A 217 -25.89 15.55 -18.53
C GLU A 217 -25.45 16.43 -17.36
N ALA A 218 -25.98 16.17 -16.15
CA ALA A 218 -25.57 16.85 -14.93
C ALA A 218 -24.09 16.60 -14.59
N VAL A 219 -23.61 15.37 -14.78
CA VAL A 219 -22.18 15.03 -14.55
C VAL A 219 -21.29 15.67 -15.62
N ASN A 220 -21.76 15.79 -16.87
CA ASN A 220 -21.01 16.43 -17.93
C ASN A 220 -20.94 17.96 -17.74
N ALA A 221 -22.03 18.59 -17.31
CA ALA A 221 -22.07 20.01 -16.94
C ALA A 221 -21.17 20.32 -15.73
N GLN A 222 -21.13 19.44 -14.73
CA GLN A 222 -20.24 19.59 -13.57
C GLN A 222 -18.75 19.41 -13.92
N ARG A 223 -18.45 18.65 -14.98
CA ARG A 223 -17.09 18.52 -15.51
C ARG A 223 -16.66 19.74 -16.33
N ALA A 224 -17.59 20.42 -17.00
CA ALA A 224 -17.32 21.65 -17.75
C ALA A 224 -17.09 22.87 -16.84
N GLY A 225 -17.66 22.90 -15.63
CA GLY A 225 -17.50 24.02 -14.69
C GLY A 225 -16.18 24.08 -13.93
N ASN A 226 -15.41 22.97 -13.87
CA ASN A 226 -14.23 22.86 -13.01
C ASN A 226 -12.87 22.81 -13.75
N SER A 227 -12.81 23.13 -15.05
CA SER A 227 -11.55 23.16 -15.80
C SER A 227 -10.88 24.55 -15.76
N ALA A 228 -9.98 24.76 -14.80
CA ALA A 228 -8.98 25.82 -14.88
C ALA A 228 -7.92 25.51 -15.96
N PRO A 229 -7.37 26.50 -16.67
CA PRO A 229 -6.45 26.27 -17.78
C PRO A 229 -5.07 25.84 -17.27
N PHE A 230 -4.72 24.57 -17.50
CA PHE A 230 -3.38 24.05 -17.27
C PHE A 230 -2.44 24.53 -18.38
N LYS A 231 -1.41 25.32 -18.01
CA LYS A 231 -0.39 25.85 -18.92
C LYS A 231 0.51 24.71 -19.44
N GLN A 232 0.63 24.60 -20.76
CA GLN A 232 1.64 23.79 -21.43
C GLN A 232 3.05 24.38 -21.24
N GLY A 233 4.00 23.52 -20.88
CA GLY A 233 5.44 23.75 -20.91
C GLY A 233 6.15 22.67 -21.74
N PRO A 234 7.42 22.87 -22.15
CA PRO A 234 7.94 22.42 -23.44
C PRO A 234 8.47 20.98 -23.49
N ILE A 235 8.39 20.38 -24.68
CA ILE A 235 8.91 19.06 -25.06
C ILE A 235 10.42 19.13 -25.34
N PRO A 236 11.21 18.18 -24.82
CA PRO A 236 12.23 17.48 -25.61
C PRO A 236 12.14 15.97 -25.34
N GLY A 237 12.39 14.99 -26.20
CA GLY A 237 13.00 14.86 -27.51
C GLY A 237 13.42 13.37 -27.64
N GLY A 238 13.15 12.74 -28.79
CA GLY A 238 13.81 11.55 -29.37
C GLY A 238 14.06 10.29 -28.54
N THR A 239 13.30 9.21 -28.83
CA THR A 239 13.67 7.82 -28.49
C THR A 239 13.56 6.91 -29.72
N ASP A 240 14.34 7.21 -30.76
CA ASP A 240 14.43 6.38 -31.99
C ASP A 240 15.54 5.30 -31.92
N GLN A 241 16.08 5.00 -30.73
CA GLN A 241 17.23 4.09 -30.59
C GLN A 241 16.93 2.74 -29.92
N LEU A 242 15.67 2.42 -29.63
CA LEU A 242 15.30 1.14 -28.99
C LEU A 242 14.68 0.11 -29.92
N GLU A 243 14.34 0.45 -31.17
CA GLU A 243 13.70 -0.51 -32.10
C GLU A 243 14.68 -1.52 -32.73
N GLN A 244 15.98 -1.24 -32.78
CA GLN A 244 16.89 -2.06 -33.59
C GLN A 244 17.55 -3.25 -32.86
N LYS A 245 17.27 -3.45 -31.57
CA LYS A 245 17.96 -4.50 -30.76
C LYS A 245 17.07 -5.67 -30.33
N VAL A 246 15.85 -5.78 -30.86
CA VAL A 246 14.87 -6.81 -30.45
C VAL A 246 14.76 -7.97 -31.45
N ASP A 247 15.37 -7.87 -32.64
CA ASP A 247 15.14 -8.83 -33.73
C ASP A 247 16.03 -10.09 -33.74
N GLU A 248 16.90 -10.32 -32.74
CA GLU A 248 17.87 -11.45 -32.75
C GLU A 248 17.54 -12.64 -31.81
N GLY A 249 16.28 -12.81 -31.39
CA GLY A 249 15.90 -13.86 -30.42
C GLY A 249 14.58 -14.58 -30.69
N LEU A 250 14.26 -14.88 -31.95
CA LEU A 250 12.94 -15.37 -32.39
C LEU A 250 12.84 -16.88 -32.68
N ASP A 251 13.63 -17.75 -32.03
CA ASP A 251 13.52 -19.21 -32.21
C ASP A 251 13.25 -19.99 -30.90
N GLU A 252 12.39 -19.48 -30.01
CA GLU A 252 11.77 -20.33 -28.98
C GLU A 252 10.26 -20.08 -28.86
N PRO A 253 9.41 -21.13 -28.96
CA PRO A 253 7.97 -20.99 -28.81
C PRO A 253 7.62 -20.71 -27.35
N LYS A 254 7.18 -19.47 -27.08
CA LYS A 254 6.65 -19.03 -25.79
C LYS A 254 5.47 -19.91 -25.37
N LYS A 255 5.73 -20.90 -24.50
CA LYS A 255 4.70 -21.71 -23.85
C LYS A 255 3.82 -20.78 -23.01
N GLY A 256 2.63 -20.47 -23.53
CA GLY A 256 1.64 -19.65 -22.84
C GLY A 256 1.13 -20.34 -21.57
N TRP A 257 0.66 -19.54 -20.61
CA TRP A 257 0.12 -19.99 -19.32
C TRP A 257 -1.03 -21.02 -19.41
N THR A 258 -1.56 -21.27 -20.59
CA THR A 258 -2.60 -22.27 -20.87
C THR A 258 -2.06 -23.70 -20.99
N SER A 259 -0.73 -23.88 -21.12
CA SER A 259 -0.09 -25.20 -21.25
C SER A 259 -0.42 -26.13 -20.06
N TRP A 260 -0.62 -25.59 -18.85
CA TRP A 260 -0.96 -26.39 -17.68
C TRP A 260 -2.36 -27.02 -17.73
N ILE A 261 -3.27 -26.46 -18.54
CA ILE A 261 -4.66 -26.93 -18.65
C ILE A 261 -4.81 -28.02 -19.72
N THR A 262 -3.94 -28.04 -20.73
CA THR A 262 -4.03 -28.97 -21.85
C THR A 262 -3.02 -30.11 -21.82
N GLY A 263 -2.19 -30.21 -20.78
CA GLY A 263 -1.34 -31.38 -20.54
C GLY A 263 -0.42 -31.76 -21.71
N ARG A 264 0.15 -30.76 -22.40
CA ARG A 264 1.20 -30.93 -23.42
C ARG A 264 2.29 -29.89 -23.23
#